data_AF-A0A2V6FZK6-F1
#
_entry.id   AF-A0A2V6FZK6-F1
#
_cell.length_a   1.000
_cell.length_b   1.000
_cell.length_c   1.000
_cell.angle_alpha   90.00
_cell.angle_beta   90.00
_cell.angle_gamma   90.00
#
_symmetry.space_group_name_H-M   'P 1'
#
loop_
_entity.id
_entity.type
_entity.pdbx_description
1 polymer ?
#
loop_
_entity_poly.entity_id
_entity_poly.type
_entity_poly.pdbx_seq_one_letter_code
_entity_poly.pdbx_strand_id
1 'polypeptide(L)'
;MEQSQIARRAHPTYTSYAADSVAAMEAELEKLVEAGKLAPKAAEQLLKLKPGSFCLHKSWGFGRVAEWNLLLNQIIIDFAGKKGHAMQPQYAADNLTPIPPEHFLAQKATDLGAVKQLAKDDPAALARSILDSRGGAATVQQLSEWLIGDVFSEAEWKRWWETAKRQLKASGAFSIPAKKTEPIKLRGEGISHAEELLAAFNRARQPKEQAAALEEIAKFHAQFAEPAKQLQPVIATIENVAARHQKLHPEIAFELVLMRDDLLARVPELHTTHVGLTLAKLIAEEEARLGSILPKLSAAKEKRVLQALPAALGGRWSARALHLMQATHGRMVAQIPHVFRDAGQHAELEKMLERSVREHSATSEMLIWLCSERQDWPELITPELLAAVLSALEREQHEAPGRTSKLQRLLAEDRQLIPDMFAHADVALARDAIRRLQLTPL
;
A
#
# COMPACT_ATOMS: atom_id res chain seq x y z
N MET A 1 -80.53 32.94 9.16
CA MET A 1 -79.39 33.69 9.72
C MET A 1 -78.43 32.64 10.26
N GLU A 2 -77.18 32.49 9.85
CA GLU A 2 -76.31 33.32 9.03
C GLU A 2 -75.17 32.47 8.47
N GLN A 3 -74.54 32.97 7.41
CA GLN A 3 -73.60 32.32 6.51
C GLN A 3 -72.24 32.02 7.16
N SER A 4 -71.50 31.02 6.64
CA SER A 4 -70.15 31.29 6.11
C SER A 4 -69.62 30.10 5.27
N GLN A 5 -69.73 30.23 3.95
CA GLN A 5 -68.95 29.44 2.99
C GLN A 5 -67.55 30.05 2.93
N ILE A 6 -66.55 29.37 3.50
CA ILE A 6 -65.14 29.70 3.26
C ILE A 6 -64.67 28.82 2.11
N ALA A 7 -64.57 29.44 0.93
CA ALA A 7 -63.97 28.85 -0.26
C ALA A 7 -62.52 28.42 0.04
N ARG A 8 -62.25 27.12 -0.02
CA ARG A 8 -60.89 26.57 -0.09
C ARG A 8 -60.30 26.95 -1.45
N ARG A 9 -59.55 28.05 -1.51
CA ARG A 9 -58.58 28.28 -2.60
C ARG A 9 -57.46 27.26 -2.42
N ALA A 10 -57.48 26.20 -3.23
CA ALA A 10 -56.33 25.33 -3.40
C ALA A 10 -55.17 26.17 -3.94
N HIS A 11 -54.08 26.27 -3.18
CA HIS A 11 -52.80 26.71 -3.73
C HIS A 11 -52.21 25.56 -4.55
N PRO A 12 -51.77 25.79 -5.81
CA PRO A 12 -51.18 24.73 -6.60
C PRO A 12 -49.86 24.31 -5.95
N THR A 13 -49.71 23.02 -5.69
CA THR A 13 -48.45 22.42 -5.21
C THR A 13 -47.34 22.64 -6.25
N TYR A 14 -46.09 22.77 -5.82
CA TYR A 14 -44.89 22.94 -6.66
C TYR A 14 -44.82 21.95 -7.85
N THR A 15 -45.38 20.75 -7.68
CA THR A 15 -45.51 19.71 -8.71
C THR A 15 -46.43 20.10 -9.88
N SER A 16 -47.48 20.91 -9.65
CA SER A 16 -48.37 21.39 -10.72
C SER A 16 -47.68 22.48 -11.54
N TYR A 17 -46.96 23.42 -10.91
CA TYR A 17 -46.21 24.45 -11.61
C TYR A 17 -45.12 23.89 -12.53
N ALA A 18 -44.43 22.83 -12.10
CA ALA A 18 -43.43 22.15 -12.93
C ALA A 18 -44.08 21.39 -14.10
N ALA A 19 -45.22 20.74 -13.89
CA ALA A 19 -45.96 20.04 -14.96
C ALA A 19 -46.53 21.02 -15.98
N ASP A 20 -47.11 22.13 -15.53
CA ASP A 20 -47.66 23.21 -16.38
C ASP A 20 -46.54 23.88 -17.20
N SER A 21 -45.35 24.04 -16.61
CA SER A 21 -44.15 24.53 -17.29
C SER A 21 -43.66 23.58 -18.39
N VAL A 22 -43.68 22.27 -18.16
CA VAL A 22 -43.22 21.29 -19.15
C VAL A 22 -44.20 21.17 -20.31
N ALA A 23 -45.51 21.14 -20.02
CA ALA A 23 -46.55 21.10 -21.05
C ALA A 23 -46.50 22.36 -21.96
N ALA A 24 -46.21 23.53 -21.39
CA ALA A 24 -46.03 24.76 -22.17
C ALA A 24 -44.81 24.67 -23.11
N MET A 25 -43.69 24.11 -22.64
CA MET A 25 -42.47 23.93 -23.44
C MET A 25 -42.65 22.88 -24.55
N GLU A 26 -43.40 21.80 -24.28
CA GLU A 26 -43.77 20.80 -25.29
C GLU A 26 -44.57 21.43 -26.43
N ALA A 27 -45.55 22.27 -26.10
CA ALA A 27 -46.35 22.98 -27.09
C ALA A 27 -45.53 23.98 -27.94
N GLU A 28 -44.47 24.58 -27.38
CA GLU A 28 -43.56 25.44 -28.16
C GLU A 28 -42.69 24.65 -29.14
N LEU A 29 -42.23 23.46 -28.74
CA LEU A 29 -41.47 22.58 -29.62
C LEU A 29 -42.35 21.97 -30.72
N GLU A 30 -43.60 21.61 -30.41
CA GLU A 30 -44.57 21.09 -31.38
C GLU A 30 -44.82 22.08 -32.52
N LYS A 31 -44.97 23.37 -32.20
CA LYS A 31 -45.06 24.45 -33.21
C LYS A 31 -43.84 24.53 -34.12
N LEU A 32 -42.63 24.28 -33.59
CA LEU A 32 -41.40 24.25 -34.40
C LEU A 32 -41.33 23.00 -35.30
N VAL A 33 -41.87 21.88 -34.83
CA VAL A 33 -41.99 20.64 -35.62
C VAL A 33 -42.99 20.83 -36.76
N GLU A 34 -44.18 21.37 -36.47
CA GLU A 34 -45.20 21.69 -37.49
C GLU A 34 -44.69 22.70 -38.52
N ALA A 35 -43.88 23.68 -38.09
CA ALA A 35 -43.25 24.65 -38.98
C ALA A 35 -42.06 24.09 -39.78
N GLY A 36 -41.71 22.80 -39.62
CA GLY A 36 -40.59 22.14 -40.32
C GLY A 36 -39.20 22.61 -39.91
N LYS A 37 -39.09 23.35 -38.79
CA LYS A 37 -37.82 23.89 -38.27
C LYS A 37 -37.10 22.95 -37.30
N LEU A 38 -37.78 21.89 -36.86
CA LEU A 38 -37.27 20.92 -35.90
C LEU A 38 -37.81 19.52 -36.24
N ALA A 39 -36.96 18.49 -36.21
CA ALA A 39 -37.42 17.12 -36.37
C ALA A 39 -38.16 16.63 -35.09
N PRO A 40 -39.17 15.75 -35.18
CA PRO A 40 -39.86 15.21 -34.00
C PRO A 40 -38.92 14.58 -32.97
N LYS A 41 -37.94 13.79 -33.44
CA LYS A 41 -36.91 13.18 -32.59
C LYS A 41 -35.99 14.22 -31.91
N ALA A 42 -35.77 15.35 -32.58
CA ALA A 42 -34.99 16.45 -32.00
C ALA A 42 -35.76 17.14 -30.87
N ALA A 43 -37.08 17.26 -30.98
CA ALA A 43 -37.93 17.79 -29.90
C ALA A 43 -37.83 16.95 -28.61
N GLU A 44 -37.89 15.62 -28.72
CA GLU A 44 -37.71 14.72 -27.56
C GLU A 44 -36.34 14.91 -26.88
N GLN A 45 -35.29 15.13 -27.67
CA GLN A 45 -33.96 15.37 -27.14
C GLN A 45 -33.84 16.74 -26.48
N LEU A 46 -34.48 17.77 -27.06
CA LEU A 46 -34.52 19.10 -26.46
C LEU A 46 -35.27 19.11 -25.13
N LEU A 47 -36.29 18.29 -24.93
CA LEU A 47 -36.95 18.18 -23.62
C LEU A 47 -36.02 17.71 -22.49
N LYS A 48 -34.88 17.09 -22.81
CA LYS A 48 -33.81 16.74 -21.84
C LYS A 48 -32.80 17.88 -21.63
N LEU A 49 -32.86 18.91 -22.47
CA LEU A 49 -31.97 20.08 -22.51
C LEU A 49 -32.71 21.37 -22.11
N LYS A 50 -33.56 21.31 -21.09
CA LYS A 50 -34.31 22.46 -20.56
C LYS A 50 -33.36 23.51 -19.95
N PRO A 51 -33.77 24.78 -19.82
CA PRO A 51 -33.01 25.76 -19.05
C PRO A 51 -32.64 25.21 -17.66
N GLY A 52 -31.37 25.38 -17.28
CA GLY A 52 -30.79 24.84 -16.05
C GLY A 52 -30.20 23.43 -16.17
N SER A 53 -30.54 22.67 -17.21
CA SER A 53 -29.97 21.34 -17.49
C SER A 53 -28.50 21.41 -17.95
N PHE A 54 -27.85 20.25 -17.93
CA PHE A 54 -26.43 20.11 -18.27
C PHE A 54 -26.23 19.24 -19.51
N CYS A 55 -25.20 19.55 -20.28
CA CYS A 55 -24.88 18.82 -21.50
C CYS A 55 -23.37 18.75 -21.78
N LEU A 56 -23.00 17.82 -22.65
CA LEU A 56 -21.67 17.73 -23.24
C LEU A 56 -21.73 17.98 -24.75
N HIS A 57 -20.81 18.81 -25.23
CA HIS A 57 -20.53 19.00 -26.65
C HIS A 57 -19.16 18.43 -27.01
N LYS A 58 -19.04 17.77 -28.16
CA LYS A 58 -17.79 17.12 -28.60
C LYS A 58 -16.59 18.08 -28.66
N SER A 59 -16.80 19.31 -29.10
CA SER A 59 -15.73 20.31 -29.29
C SER A 59 -15.62 21.34 -28.17
N TRP A 60 -16.68 21.56 -27.39
CA TRP A 60 -16.73 22.63 -26.38
C TRP A 60 -16.82 22.11 -24.94
N GLY A 61 -16.96 20.79 -24.77
CA GLY A 61 -17.00 20.15 -23.47
C GLY A 61 -18.32 20.42 -22.74
N PHE A 62 -18.23 20.59 -21.42
CA PHE A 62 -19.36 20.83 -20.54
C PHE A 62 -20.07 22.14 -20.84
N GLY A 63 -21.40 22.09 -20.86
CA GLY A 63 -22.27 23.25 -20.99
C GLY A 63 -23.48 23.17 -20.05
N ARG A 64 -23.97 24.35 -19.65
CA ARG A 64 -25.24 24.51 -18.95
C ARG A 64 -26.21 25.28 -19.84
N VAL A 65 -27.41 24.75 -20.04
CA VAL A 65 -28.43 25.45 -20.82
C VAL A 65 -28.89 26.67 -20.03
N ALA A 66 -28.67 27.86 -20.58
CA ALA A 66 -29.06 29.11 -19.94
C ALA A 66 -30.52 29.43 -20.23
N GLU A 67 -30.91 29.34 -21.50
CA GLU A 67 -32.23 29.79 -21.97
C GLU A 67 -32.62 29.13 -23.29
N TRP A 68 -33.92 28.99 -23.50
CA TRP A 68 -34.50 28.73 -24.81
C TRP A 68 -35.08 30.02 -25.38
N ASN A 69 -34.60 30.43 -26.55
CA ASN A 69 -35.16 31.53 -27.32
C ASN A 69 -35.73 30.99 -28.63
N LEU A 70 -36.83 30.24 -28.51
CA LEU A 70 -37.45 29.54 -29.65
C LEU A 70 -38.07 30.51 -30.66
N LEU A 71 -38.47 31.71 -30.23
CA LEU A 71 -38.90 32.81 -31.11
C LEU A 71 -37.82 33.18 -32.14
N LEU A 72 -36.56 33.24 -31.69
CA LEU A 72 -35.40 33.50 -32.56
C LEU A 72 -34.79 32.21 -33.12
N ASN A 73 -35.41 31.05 -32.90
CA ASN A 73 -34.89 29.73 -33.26
C ASN A 73 -33.47 29.48 -32.68
N GLN A 74 -33.30 29.77 -31.39
CA GLN A 74 -32.02 29.67 -30.68
C GLN A 74 -32.15 28.99 -29.31
N ILE A 75 -31.12 28.25 -28.94
CA ILE A 75 -30.85 27.78 -27.57
C ILE A 75 -29.54 28.40 -27.12
N ILE A 76 -29.53 28.99 -25.94
CA ILE A 76 -28.38 29.67 -25.36
C ILE A 76 -27.74 28.75 -24.33
N ILE A 77 -26.45 28.47 -24.50
CA ILE A 77 -25.69 27.55 -23.65
C ILE A 77 -24.42 28.22 -23.15
N ASP A 78 -24.17 28.09 -21.85
CA ASP A 78 -22.94 28.50 -21.21
C ASP A 78 -21.95 27.33 -21.21
N PHE A 79 -21.03 27.32 -22.18
CA PHE A 79 -19.89 26.39 -22.17
C PHE A 79 -18.73 26.95 -21.36
N ALA A 80 -17.90 26.07 -20.79
CA ALA A 80 -16.77 26.46 -19.93
C ALA A 80 -15.83 27.52 -20.55
N GLY A 81 -15.60 27.47 -21.87
CA GLY A 81 -14.79 28.47 -22.59
C GLY A 81 -15.57 29.48 -23.44
N LYS A 82 -16.91 29.38 -23.49
CA LYS A 82 -17.76 30.18 -24.38
C LYS A 82 -19.15 30.38 -23.78
N LYS A 83 -19.28 31.43 -22.97
CA LYS A 83 -20.54 31.80 -22.31
C LYS A 83 -21.54 32.40 -23.31
N GLY A 84 -22.83 32.13 -23.14
CA GLY A 84 -23.91 32.71 -23.94
C GLY A 84 -23.91 32.25 -25.40
N HIS A 85 -23.44 31.03 -25.68
CA HIS A 85 -23.37 30.56 -27.06
C HIS A 85 -24.77 30.21 -27.59
N ALA A 86 -25.24 30.99 -28.56
CA ALA A 86 -26.46 30.69 -29.29
C ALA A 86 -26.23 29.64 -30.37
N MET A 87 -27.10 28.62 -30.43
CA MET A 87 -27.14 27.62 -31.51
C MET A 87 -28.57 27.25 -31.88
N GLN A 88 -28.78 26.74 -33.10
CA GLN A 88 -30.11 26.33 -33.56
C GLN A 88 -30.61 25.10 -32.79
N PRO A 89 -31.92 25.01 -32.46
CA PRO A 89 -32.52 23.88 -31.75
C PRO A 89 -32.20 22.51 -32.35
N GLN A 90 -32.28 22.38 -33.67
CA GLN A 90 -31.93 21.13 -34.37
C GLN A 90 -30.46 20.76 -34.16
N TYR A 91 -29.55 21.72 -34.32
CA TYR A 91 -28.12 21.50 -34.11
C TYR A 91 -27.80 21.10 -32.66
N ALA A 92 -28.47 21.74 -31.70
CA ALA A 92 -28.35 21.41 -30.28
C ALA A 92 -28.79 19.96 -30.02
N ALA A 93 -29.94 19.55 -30.54
CA ALA A 93 -30.45 18.19 -30.39
C ALA A 93 -29.49 17.15 -31.00
N ASP A 94 -28.87 17.46 -32.14
CA ASP A 94 -27.99 16.53 -32.85
C ASP A 94 -26.59 16.42 -32.23
N ASN A 95 -26.09 17.49 -31.57
CA ASN A 95 -24.68 17.58 -31.15
C ASN A 95 -24.47 17.61 -29.63
N LEU A 96 -25.53 17.72 -28.84
CA LEU A 96 -25.44 17.75 -27.38
C LEU A 96 -25.87 16.41 -26.80
N THR A 97 -25.06 15.94 -25.86
CA THR A 97 -25.39 14.81 -24.99
C THR A 97 -25.89 15.35 -23.66
N PRO A 98 -27.17 15.23 -23.31
CA PRO A 98 -27.67 15.59 -21.98
C PRO A 98 -26.97 14.75 -20.92
N ILE A 99 -26.59 15.37 -19.80
CA ILE A 99 -26.03 14.68 -18.64
C ILE A 99 -26.88 14.96 -17.39
N PRO A 100 -27.05 13.96 -16.51
CA PRO A 100 -27.86 14.14 -15.31
C PRO A 100 -27.14 15.02 -14.27
N PRO A 101 -27.85 15.64 -13.31
CA PRO A 101 -27.26 16.44 -12.24
C PRO A 101 -26.22 15.69 -11.39
N GLU A 102 -26.36 14.37 -11.26
CA GLU A 102 -25.46 13.48 -10.53
C GLU A 102 -24.12 13.25 -11.27
N HIS A 103 -24.05 13.58 -12.56
CA HIS A 103 -22.83 13.46 -13.34
C HIS A 103 -21.75 14.38 -12.74
N PHE A 104 -20.52 13.87 -12.61
CA PHE A 104 -19.42 14.55 -11.92
C PHE A 104 -19.19 15.99 -12.41
N LEU A 105 -19.18 16.21 -13.74
CA LEU A 105 -19.02 17.55 -14.31
C LEU A 105 -20.16 18.52 -13.94
N ALA A 106 -21.40 18.02 -13.81
CA ALA A 106 -22.54 18.83 -13.36
C ALA A 106 -22.40 19.18 -11.87
N GLN A 107 -22.02 18.22 -11.03
CA GLN A 107 -21.72 18.45 -9.61
C GLN A 107 -20.58 19.45 -9.43
N LYS A 108 -19.48 19.29 -10.17
CA LYS A 108 -18.31 20.19 -10.12
C LYS A 108 -18.66 21.63 -10.51
N ALA A 109 -19.51 21.80 -11.53
CA ALA A 109 -19.95 23.13 -11.97
C ALA A 109 -20.96 23.78 -11.00
N THR A 110 -21.73 22.97 -10.26
CA THR A 110 -22.76 23.44 -9.33
C THR A 110 -22.16 23.78 -7.97
N ASP A 111 -21.29 22.93 -7.44
CA ASP A 111 -20.65 23.12 -6.13
C ASP A 111 -19.21 22.58 -6.14
N LEU A 112 -18.29 23.43 -6.57
CA LEU A 112 -16.85 23.14 -6.54
C LEU A 112 -16.33 22.98 -5.10
N GLY A 113 -16.96 23.63 -4.11
CA GLY A 113 -16.59 23.54 -2.71
C GLY A 113 -16.80 22.12 -2.17
N ALA A 114 -17.98 21.56 -2.43
CA ALA A 114 -18.31 20.17 -2.08
C ALA A 114 -17.37 19.17 -2.77
N VAL A 115 -17.03 19.37 -4.05
CA VAL A 115 -16.06 18.51 -4.75
C VAL A 115 -14.68 18.60 -4.11
N LYS A 116 -14.20 19.80 -3.76
CA LYS A 116 -12.92 19.97 -3.05
C LYS A 116 -12.91 19.33 -1.68
N GLN A 117 -14.04 19.35 -0.97
CA GLN A 117 -14.19 18.71 0.33
C GLN A 117 -14.21 17.18 0.19
N LEU A 118 -15.00 16.64 -0.75
CA LEU A 118 -15.03 15.21 -1.06
C LEU A 118 -13.64 14.69 -1.46
N ALA A 119 -12.88 15.49 -2.21
CA ALA A 119 -11.51 15.13 -2.58
C ALA A 119 -10.57 15.00 -1.38
N LYS A 120 -10.83 15.73 -0.28
CA LYS A 120 -10.05 15.63 0.97
C LYS A 120 -10.52 14.45 1.82
N ASP A 121 -11.83 14.31 1.97
CA ASP A 121 -12.43 13.39 2.94
C ASP A 121 -12.53 11.96 2.42
N ASP A 122 -12.96 11.79 1.17
CA ASP A 122 -13.13 10.48 0.53
C ASP A 122 -12.67 10.47 -0.94
N PRO A 123 -11.35 10.36 -1.17
CA PRO A 123 -10.78 10.16 -2.50
C PRO A 123 -11.37 8.98 -3.28
N ALA A 124 -11.83 7.92 -2.61
CA ALA A 124 -12.41 6.76 -3.27
C ALA A 124 -13.83 7.08 -3.80
N ALA A 125 -14.65 7.76 -3.03
CA ALA A 125 -15.97 8.24 -3.48
C ALA A 125 -15.85 9.24 -4.64
N LEU A 126 -14.87 10.15 -4.60
CA LEU A 126 -14.60 11.06 -5.72
C LEU A 126 -14.24 10.27 -6.99
N ALA A 127 -13.33 9.31 -6.89
CA ALA A 127 -12.93 8.48 -8.02
C ALA A 127 -14.10 7.66 -8.57
N ARG A 128 -14.98 7.13 -7.70
CA ARG A 128 -16.20 6.42 -8.11
C ARG A 128 -17.13 7.34 -8.90
N SER A 129 -17.43 8.54 -8.41
CA SER A 129 -18.28 9.53 -9.10
C SER A 129 -17.77 9.85 -10.52
N ILE A 130 -16.45 10.02 -10.67
CA ILE A 130 -15.82 10.25 -11.98
C ILE A 130 -15.94 9.02 -12.89
N LEU A 131 -15.70 7.82 -12.36
CA LEU A 131 -15.79 6.58 -13.13
C LEU A 131 -17.22 6.29 -13.58
N ASP A 132 -18.22 6.44 -12.71
CA ASP A 132 -19.64 6.29 -13.06
C ASP A 132 -20.01 7.25 -14.21
N SER A 133 -19.57 8.50 -14.10
CA SER A 133 -19.75 9.53 -15.14
C SER A 133 -19.01 9.25 -16.45
N ARG A 134 -18.04 8.32 -16.44
CA ARG A 134 -17.29 7.87 -17.63
C ARG A 134 -17.66 6.45 -18.07
N GLY A 135 -18.77 5.89 -17.58
CA GLY A 135 -19.24 4.56 -17.96
C GLY A 135 -18.49 3.41 -17.27
N GLY A 136 -18.01 3.64 -16.05
CA GLY A 136 -17.40 2.65 -15.17
C GLY A 136 -15.89 2.45 -15.33
N ALA A 137 -15.24 3.15 -16.26
CA ALA A 137 -13.81 3.02 -16.51
C ALA A 137 -13.14 4.33 -16.96
N ALA A 138 -11.94 4.61 -16.46
CA ALA A 138 -11.13 5.74 -16.91
C ALA A 138 -9.64 5.58 -16.58
N THR A 139 -8.76 6.15 -17.40
CA THR A 139 -7.32 6.20 -17.14
C THR A 139 -6.97 7.30 -16.13
N VAL A 140 -5.79 7.22 -15.52
CA VAL A 140 -5.30 8.27 -14.61
C VAL A 140 -5.24 9.64 -15.30
N GLN A 141 -4.90 9.67 -16.59
CA GLN A 141 -4.92 10.88 -17.39
C GLN A 141 -6.34 11.46 -17.50
N GLN A 142 -7.33 10.61 -17.82
CA GLN A 142 -8.73 11.02 -17.93
C GLN A 142 -9.33 11.53 -16.62
N LEU A 143 -8.89 10.98 -15.46
CA LEU A 143 -9.25 11.54 -14.14
C LEU A 143 -8.63 12.94 -13.97
N SER A 144 -7.34 13.07 -14.29
CA SER A 144 -6.60 14.31 -14.11
C SER A 144 -7.17 15.47 -14.94
N GLU A 145 -7.67 15.19 -16.14
CA GLU A 145 -8.32 16.16 -17.04
C GLU A 145 -9.51 16.87 -16.39
N TRP A 146 -10.23 16.21 -15.47
CA TRP A 146 -11.42 16.78 -14.84
C TRP A 146 -11.14 17.46 -13.50
N LEU A 147 -9.96 17.22 -12.92
CA LEU A 147 -9.61 17.66 -11.57
C LEU A 147 -8.51 18.73 -11.55
N ILE A 148 -7.53 18.65 -12.46
CA ILE A 148 -6.46 19.64 -12.57
C ILE A 148 -7.04 20.95 -13.14
N GLY A 149 -6.64 22.07 -12.56
CA GLY A 149 -7.10 23.42 -12.92
C GLY A 149 -8.17 23.95 -11.97
N ASP A 150 -9.21 23.15 -11.71
CA ASP A 150 -10.33 23.57 -10.85
C ASP A 150 -10.18 23.10 -9.40
N VAL A 151 -9.84 21.81 -9.22
CA VAL A 151 -9.77 21.16 -7.90
C VAL A 151 -8.34 21.16 -7.37
N PHE A 152 -7.37 20.84 -8.24
CA PHE A 152 -5.95 20.74 -7.90
C PHE A 152 -5.06 21.49 -8.89
N SER A 153 -3.93 21.98 -8.43
CA SER A 153 -2.76 22.22 -9.28
C SER A 153 -2.09 20.90 -9.70
N GLU A 154 -1.20 20.92 -10.70
CA GLU A 154 -0.45 19.71 -11.10
C GLU A 154 0.36 19.09 -9.95
N ALA A 155 0.94 19.94 -9.08
CA ALA A 155 1.75 19.48 -7.95
C ALA A 155 0.87 18.83 -6.87
N GLU A 156 -0.29 19.42 -6.57
CA GLU A 156 -1.26 18.87 -5.62
C GLU A 156 -1.85 17.56 -6.12
N TRP A 157 -2.19 17.48 -7.42
CA TRP A 157 -2.68 16.25 -8.04
C TRP A 157 -1.71 15.08 -7.86
N LYS A 158 -0.42 15.28 -8.13
CA LYS A 158 0.59 14.23 -7.98
C LYS A 158 0.65 13.69 -6.54
N ARG A 159 0.56 14.58 -5.54
CA ARG A 159 0.56 14.20 -4.11
C ARG A 159 -0.74 13.51 -3.71
N TRP A 160 -1.87 14.07 -4.16
CA TRP A 160 -3.19 13.53 -3.90
C TRP A 160 -3.36 12.13 -4.51
N TRP A 161 -2.91 11.93 -5.75
CA TRP A 161 -3.06 10.68 -6.48
C TRP A 161 -2.36 9.50 -5.80
N GLU A 162 -1.17 9.70 -5.24
CA GLU A 162 -0.47 8.64 -4.50
C GLU A 162 -1.24 8.19 -3.25
N THR A 163 -1.93 9.13 -2.59
CA THR A 163 -2.80 8.84 -1.42
C THR A 163 -4.08 8.16 -1.87
N ALA A 164 -4.78 8.73 -2.86
CA ALA A 164 -6.01 8.19 -3.43
C ALA A 164 -5.79 6.76 -3.93
N LYS A 165 -4.73 6.50 -4.71
CA LYS A 165 -4.40 5.17 -5.24
C LYS A 165 -4.27 4.11 -4.14
N ARG A 166 -3.72 4.46 -2.97
CA ARG A 166 -3.64 3.55 -1.81
C ARG A 166 -5.03 3.23 -1.25
N GLN A 167 -5.90 4.22 -1.13
CA GLN A 167 -7.28 4.04 -0.66
C GLN A 167 -8.14 3.25 -1.64
N LEU A 168 -8.05 3.55 -2.94
CA LEU A 168 -8.74 2.79 -3.99
C LEU A 168 -8.33 1.31 -3.93
N LYS A 169 -7.03 1.02 -3.80
CA LYS A 169 -6.53 -0.35 -3.61
C LYS A 169 -7.09 -1.00 -2.34
N ALA A 170 -7.09 -0.27 -1.22
CA ALA A 170 -7.59 -0.79 0.05
C ALA A 170 -9.09 -1.08 0.05
N SER A 171 -9.87 -0.32 -0.72
CA SER A 171 -11.34 -0.44 -0.73
C SER A 171 -11.86 -1.74 -1.34
N GLY A 172 -11.05 -2.44 -2.16
CA GLY A 172 -11.51 -3.62 -2.91
C GLY A 172 -12.55 -3.35 -3.99
N ALA A 173 -13.08 -2.13 -4.15
CA ALA A 173 -14.13 -1.78 -5.10
C ALA A 173 -13.61 -1.41 -6.51
N PHE A 174 -12.30 -1.16 -6.64
CA PHE A 174 -11.67 -0.74 -7.89
C PHE A 174 -10.69 -1.80 -8.39
N SER A 175 -10.65 -1.97 -9.71
CA SER A 175 -9.57 -2.68 -10.38
C SER A 175 -8.50 -1.66 -10.78
N ILE A 176 -7.33 -1.73 -10.12
CA ILE A 176 -6.21 -0.78 -10.33
C ILE A 176 -5.14 -1.47 -11.16
N PRO A 177 -4.92 -1.07 -12.43
CA PRO A 177 -3.93 -1.71 -13.27
C PRO A 177 -2.49 -1.40 -12.83
N ALA A 178 -1.55 -2.27 -13.20
CA ALA A 178 -0.13 -2.06 -12.98
C ALA A 178 0.42 -0.93 -13.86
N LYS A 179 -0.09 -0.80 -15.08
CA LYS A 179 0.31 0.25 -16.04
C LYS A 179 -0.64 1.45 -15.95
N LYS A 180 -0.08 2.66 -15.91
CA LYS A 180 -0.85 3.92 -15.86
C LYS A 180 -1.67 4.20 -17.12
N THR A 181 -1.33 3.56 -18.24
CA THR A 181 -2.02 3.65 -19.53
C THR A 181 -3.30 2.81 -19.59
N GLU A 182 -3.45 1.85 -18.68
CA GLU A 182 -4.64 1.01 -18.61
C GLU A 182 -5.71 1.68 -17.74
N PRO A 183 -7.00 1.46 -18.05
CA PRO A 183 -8.08 2.09 -17.31
C PRO A 183 -8.26 1.48 -15.92
N ILE A 184 -8.48 2.34 -14.94
CA ILE A 184 -9.08 1.97 -13.66
C ILE A 184 -10.54 1.66 -13.94
N LYS A 185 -11.03 0.56 -13.38
CA LYS A 185 -12.43 0.14 -13.55
C LYS A 185 -13.10 0.03 -12.20
N LEU A 186 -14.37 0.40 -12.14
CA LEU A 186 -15.25 -0.08 -11.09
C LEU A 186 -15.41 -1.58 -11.26
N ARG A 187 -15.30 -2.33 -10.16
CA ARG A 187 -15.65 -3.75 -10.18
C ARG A 187 -17.17 -3.82 -10.25
N GLY A 188 -17.70 -4.28 -11.37
CA GLY A 188 -19.14 -4.51 -11.54
C GLY A 188 -19.60 -5.75 -10.77
N GLU A 189 -20.92 -5.86 -10.58
CA GLU A 189 -21.58 -7.09 -10.12
C GLU A 189 -21.25 -8.23 -11.10
N GLY A 190 -20.32 -9.13 -10.76
CA GLY A 190 -20.05 -10.31 -11.58
C GLY A 190 -18.67 -10.95 -11.42
N ILE A 191 -17.63 -10.20 -11.05
CA ILE A 191 -16.35 -10.77 -10.60
C ILE A 191 -15.94 -10.06 -9.31
N SER A 192 -16.05 -10.77 -8.19
CA SER A 192 -15.63 -10.32 -6.88
C SER A 192 -14.11 -10.12 -6.82
N HIS A 193 -13.64 -9.28 -5.89
CA HIS A 193 -12.19 -9.14 -5.66
C HIS A 193 -11.52 -10.45 -5.26
N ALA A 194 -12.20 -11.26 -4.47
CA ALA A 194 -11.78 -12.61 -4.15
C ALA A 194 -11.47 -13.44 -5.40
N GLU A 195 -12.36 -13.43 -6.40
CA GLU A 195 -12.17 -14.18 -7.65
C GLU A 195 -10.99 -13.66 -8.48
N GLU A 196 -10.79 -12.34 -8.54
CA GLU A 196 -9.61 -11.78 -9.23
C GLU A 196 -8.30 -12.18 -8.53
N LEU A 197 -8.27 -12.15 -7.20
CA LEU A 197 -7.11 -12.56 -6.41
C LEU A 197 -6.80 -14.04 -6.64
N LEU A 198 -7.82 -14.90 -6.66
CA LEU A 198 -7.64 -16.32 -7.00
C LEU A 198 -7.17 -16.51 -8.43
N ALA A 199 -7.74 -15.77 -9.40
CA ALA A 199 -7.31 -15.84 -10.79
C ALA A 199 -5.85 -15.39 -10.96
N ALA A 200 -5.42 -14.34 -10.24
CA ALA A 200 -4.03 -13.89 -10.22
C ALA A 200 -3.10 -14.97 -9.63
N PHE A 201 -3.48 -15.56 -8.49
CA PHE A 201 -2.75 -16.67 -7.88
C PHE A 201 -2.62 -17.88 -8.81
N ASN A 202 -3.72 -18.28 -9.46
CA ASN A 202 -3.73 -19.42 -10.38
C ASN A 202 -2.92 -19.19 -11.66
N ARG A 203 -2.75 -17.93 -12.08
CA ARG A 203 -1.89 -17.57 -13.23
C ARG A 203 -0.41 -17.50 -12.87
N ALA A 204 -0.07 -17.26 -11.61
CA ALA A 204 1.31 -17.17 -11.15
C ALA A 204 2.01 -18.53 -11.26
N ARG A 205 3.06 -18.59 -12.07
CA ARG A 205 3.79 -19.85 -12.34
C ARG A 205 5.09 -19.94 -11.57
N GLN A 206 5.69 -18.79 -11.24
CA GLN A 206 6.93 -18.74 -10.50
C GLN A 206 6.66 -18.61 -8.99
N PRO A 207 7.47 -19.23 -8.10
CA PRO A 207 7.24 -19.15 -6.66
C PRO A 207 7.20 -17.72 -6.12
N LYS A 208 8.00 -16.80 -6.68
CA LYS A 208 7.99 -15.38 -6.30
C LYS A 208 6.67 -14.69 -6.67
N GLU A 209 6.10 -15.00 -7.83
CA GLU A 209 4.80 -14.48 -8.25
C GLU A 209 3.68 -15.04 -7.36
N GLN A 210 3.77 -16.32 -7.00
CA GLN A 210 2.82 -16.98 -6.10
C GLN A 210 2.90 -16.41 -4.69
N ALA A 211 4.10 -16.13 -4.18
CA ALA A 211 4.30 -15.44 -2.89
C ALA A 211 3.67 -14.05 -2.89
N ALA A 212 3.86 -13.26 -3.95
CA ALA A 212 3.25 -11.94 -4.08
C ALA A 212 1.71 -12.02 -4.18
N ALA A 213 1.17 -12.99 -4.92
CA ALA A 213 -0.27 -13.20 -5.00
C ALA A 213 -0.87 -13.66 -3.66
N LEU A 214 -0.17 -14.53 -2.91
CA LEU A 214 -0.57 -14.95 -1.58
C LEU A 214 -0.58 -13.78 -0.58
N GLU A 215 0.40 -12.88 -0.65
CA GLU A 215 0.44 -11.68 0.18
C GLU A 215 -0.79 -10.77 -0.05
N GLU A 216 -1.18 -10.56 -1.31
CA GLU A 216 -2.39 -9.81 -1.63
C GLU A 216 -3.68 -10.54 -1.17
N ILE A 217 -3.75 -11.87 -1.33
CA ILE A 217 -4.85 -12.68 -0.78
C ILE A 217 -4.95 -12.49 0.75
N ALA A 218 -3.84 -12.61 1.46
CA ALA A 218 -3.81 -12.49 2.91
C ALA A 218 -4.18 -11.09 3.41
N LYS A 219 -3.91 -10.04 2.61
CA LYS A 219 -4.30 -8.67 2.88
C LYS A 219 -5.81 -8.44 2.74
N PHE A 220 -6.44 -9.10 1.77
CA PHE A 220 -7.87 -8.94 1.46
C PHE A 220 -8.71 -10.18 1.82
N HIS A 221 -8.25 -11.00 2.75
CA HIS A 221 -8.90 -12.26 3.16
C HIS A 221 -10.36 -12.08 3.59
N ALA A 222 -10.72 -10.91 4.16
CA ALA A 222 -12.08 -10.59 4.57
C ALA A 222 -13.08 -10.45 3.41
N GLN A 223 -12.60 -10.36 2.16
CA GLN A 223 -13.46 -10.24 0.98
C GLN A 223 -13.89 -11.59 0.38
N PHE A 224 -13.42 -12.70 0.96
CA PHE A 224 -13.79 -14.05 0.55
C PHE A 224 -15.05 -14.48 1.29
N ALA A 225 -16.13 -14.77 0.55
CA ALA A 225 -17.42 -15.15 1.12
C ALA A 225 -17.44 -16.59 1.67
N GLU A 226 -16.66 -17.49 1.06
CA GLU A 226 -16.51 -18.88 1.51
C GLU A 226 -15.00 -19.19 1.67
N PRO A 227 -14.29 -18.61 2.66
CA PRO A 227 -12.83 -18.74 2.78
C PRO A 227 -12.35 -20.18 2.82
N ALA A 228 -13.02 -21.07 3.56
CA ALA A 228 -12.67 -22.50 3.61
C ALA A 228 -12.66 -23.16 2.23
N LYS A 229 -13.64 -22.87 1.37
CA LYS A 229 -13.73 -23.46 0.03
C LYS A 229 -12.80 -22.78 -0.96
N GLN A 230 -12.64 -21.46 -0.85
CA GLN A 230 -11.91 -20.64 -1.81
C GLN A 230 -10.39 -20.63 -1.57
N LEU A 231 -9.95 -20.62 -0.31
CA LEU A 231 -8.54 -20.44 0.06
C LEU A 231 -7.85 -21.76 0.45
N GLN A 232 -8.57 -22.81 0.81
CA GLN A 232 -7.96 -24.11 1.12
C GLN A 232 -7.16 -24.70 -0.05
N PRO A 233 -7.60 -24.59 -1.33
CA PRO A 233 -6.77 -24.99 -2.47
C PRO A 233 -5.49 -24.14 -2.62
N VAL A 234 -5.55 -22.86 -2.24
CA VAL A 234 -4.38 -21.95 -2.24
C VAL A 234 -3.35 -22.45 -1.21
N ILE A 235 -3.80 -22.80 0.00
CA ILE A 235 -2.94 -23.39 1.04
C ILE A 235 -2.24 -24.65 0.52
N ALA A 236 -3.01 -25.60 -0.02
CA ALA A 236 -2.45 -26.84 -0.55
C ALA A 236 -1.42 -26.60 -1.68
N THR A 237 -1.69 -25.62 -2.56
CA THR A 237 -0.76 -25.25 -3.64
C THR A 237 0.55 -24.70 -3.09
N ILE A 238 0.48 -23.78 -2.12
CA ILE A 238 1.65 -23.16 -1.49
C ILE A 238 2.49 -24.16 -0.72
N GLU A 239 1.86 -25.08 0.02
CA GLU A 239 2.56 -26.14 0.75
C GLU A 239 3.33 -27.07 -0.20
N ASN A 240 2.70 -27.45 -1.32
CA ASN A 240 3.37 -28.25 -2.35
C ASN A 240 4.56 -27.52 -2.99
N VAL A 241 4.42 -26.22 -3.26
CA VAL A 241 5.51 -25.42 -3.83
C VAL A 241 6.66 -25.28 -2.84
N ALA A 242 6.36 -24.99 -1.56
CA ALA A 242 7.37 -24.89 -0.51
C ALA A 242 8.14 -26.21 -0.33
N ALA A 243 7.44 -27.34 -0.21
CA ALA A 243 8.06 -28.66 -0.08
C ALA A 243 8.96 -29.01 -1.28
N ARG A 244 8.52 -28.72 -2.51
CA ARG A 244 9.30 -28.97 -3.73
C ARG A 244 10.58 -28.14 -3.81
N HIS A 245 10.56 -26.91 -3.30
CA HIS A 245 11.68 -25.98 -3.41
C HIS A 245 12.64 -26.03 -2.22
N GLN A 246 12.28 -26.67 -1.10
CA GLN A 246 13.09 -26.68 0.12
C GLN A 246 14.56 -27.06 -0.10
N LYS A 247 14.85 -28.10 -0.89
CA LYS A 247 16.22 -28.58 -1.08
C LYS A 247 17.12 -27.59 -1.84
N LEU A 248 16.61 -27.01 -2.93
CA LEU A 248 17.39 -26.17 -3.85
C LEU A 248 17.29 -24.68 -3.53
N HIS A 249 16.10 -24.23 -3.09
CA HIS A 249 15.78 -22.85 -2.78
C HIS A 249 15.06 -22.78 -1.41
N PRO A 250 15.74 -23.16 -0.32
CA PRO A 250 15.16 -23.14 1.03
C PRO A 250 14.59 -21.78 1.41
N GLU A 251 15.19 -20.67 0.95
CA GLU A 251 14.65 -19.32 1.19
C GLU A 251 13.20 -19.17 0.74
N ILE A 252 12.81 -19.77 -0.39
CA ILE A 252 11.43 -19.73 -0.91
C ILE A 252 10.51 -20.54 0.00
N ALA A 253 10.96 -21.71 0.48
CA ALA A 253 10.18 -22.55 1.39
C ALA A 253 9.88 -21.82 2.71
N PHE A 254 10.89 -21.15 3.29
CA PHE A 254 10.71 -20.32 4.49
C PHE A 254 9.71 -19.18 4.26
N GLU A 255 9.83 -18.45 3.14
CA GLU A 255 8.90 -17.36 2.84
C GLU A 255 7.45 -17.85 2.70
N LEU A 256 7.24 -18.92 1.94
CA LEU A 256 5.92 -19.47 1.68
C LEU A 256 5.27 -20.06 2.93
N VAL A 257 6.05 -20.75 3.78
CA VAL A 257 5.56 -21.27 5.06
C VAL A 257 5.15 -20.15 6.01
N LEU A 258 5.96 -19.09 6.14
CA LEU A 258 5.60 -17.95 6.97
C LEU A 258 4.33 -17.24 6.48
N MET A 259 4.20 -17.03 5.17
CA MET A 259 3.00 -16.40 4.59
C MET A 259 1.75 -17.28 4.72
N ARG A 260 1.90 -18.60 4.55
CA ARG A 260 0.82 -19.56 4.79
C ARG A 260 0.36 -19.48 6.25
N ASP A 261 1.29 -19.51 7.20
CA ASP A 261 0.97 -19.47 8.63
C ASP A 261 0.26 -18.15 9.00
N ASP A 262 0.62 -17.03 8.35
CA ASP A 262 -0.10 -15.76 8.51
C ASP A 262 -1.54 -15.82 7.99
N LEU A 263 -1.76 -16.51 6.87
CA LEU A 263 -3.11 -16.68 6.32
C LEU A 263 -3.95 -17.60 7.21
N LEU A 264 -3.38 -18.72 7.69
CA LEU A 264 -4.03 -19.62 8.65
C LEU A 264 -4.42 -18.88 9.94
N ALA A 265 -3.54 -18.01 10.46
CA ALA A 265 -3.82 -17.22 11.65
C ALA A 265 -4.95 -16.19 11.46
N ARG A 266 -5.15 -15.69 10.23
CA ARG A 266 -6.21 -14.72 9.90
C ARG A 266 -7.54 -15.39 9.54
N VAL A 267 -7.51 -16.64 9.06
CA VAL A 267 -8.70 -17.38 8.62
C VAL A 267 -8.73 -18.73 9.34
N PRO A 268 -9.36 -18.80 10.54
CA PRO A 268 -9.36 -20.00 11.39
C PRO A 268 -10.00 -21.24 10.76
N GLU A 269 -10.83 -21.07 9.74
CA GLU A 269 -11.45 -22.17 8.98
C GLU A 269 -10.43 -22.94 8.10
N LEU A 270 -9.28 -22.33 7.81
CA LEU A 270 -8.23 -22.96 7.03
C LEU A 270 -7.35 -23.85 7.88
N HIS A 271 -6.84 -24.92 7.28
CA HIS A 271 -5.95 -25.85 7.95
C HIS A 271 -4.79 -26.25 7.03
N THR A 272 -3.67 -26.67 7.62
CA THR A 272 -2.57 -27.26 6.86
C THR A 272 -3.01 -28.57 6.23
N THR A 273 -2.54 -28.84 5.00
CA THR A 273 -2.67 -30.16 4.36
C THR A 273 -1.41 -31.00 4.55
N HIS A 274 -0.32 -30.38 5.00
CA HIS A 274 0.97 -31.01 5.22
C HIS A 274 1.47 -30.78 6.66
N VAL A 275 1.01 -31.61 7.61
CA VAL A 275 1.34 -31.53 9.05
C VAL A 275 2.86 -31.53 9.32
N GLY A 276 3.67 -32.09 8.42
CA GLY A 276 5.13 -32.07 8.50
C GLY A 276 5.79 -30.74 8.13
N LEU A 277 5.10 -29.83 7.46
CA LEU A 277 5.70 -28.62 6.88
C LEU A 277 5.49 -27.45 7.84
N THR A 278 6.15 -27.49 8.98
CA THR A 278 6.10 -26.42 10.00
C THR A 278 7.37 -25.59 9.96
N LEU A 279 7.29 -24.33 10.41
CA LEU A 279 8.48 -23.48 10.55
C LEU A 279 9.56 -24.15 11.43
N ALA A 280 9.15 -24.76 12.54
CA ALA A 280 10.07 -25.44 13.44
C ALA A 280 10.81 -26.62 12.77
N LYS A 281 10.09 -27.44 11.99
CA LYS A 281 10.70 -28.53 11.22
C LYS A 281 11.63 -28.01 10.12
N LEU A 282 11.23 -26.96 9.39
CA LEU A 282 12.12 -26.33 8.42
C LEU A 282 13.40 -25.82 9.07
N ILE A 283 13.32 -25.17 10.23
CA ILE A 283 14.50 -24.71 10.98
C ILE A 283 15.41 -25.89 11.36
N ALA A 284 14.84 -26.98 11.86
CA ALA A 284 15.60 -28.15 12.29
C ALA A 284 16.27 -28.87 11.11
N GLU A 285 15.57 -29.03 9.99
CA GLU A 285 16.10 -29.70 8.79
C GLU A 285 17.14 -28.83 8.07
N GLU A 286 16.97 -27.51 8.10
CA GLU A 286 17.85 -26.55 7.45
C GLU A 286 18.87 -25.92 8.39
N GLU A 287 19.03 -26.46 9.60
CA GLU A 287 19.79 -25.86 10.69
C GLU A 287 21.17 -25.40 10.22
N ALA A 288 21.91 -26.28 9.54
CA ALA A 288 23.27 -26.02 9.05
C ALA A 288 23.32 -24.90 7.98
N ARG A 289 22.26 -24.74 7.18
CA ARG A 289 22.19 -23.79 6.05
C ARG A 289 21.60 -22.43 6.44
N LEU A 290 21.03 -22.27 7.63
CA LEU A 290 20.37 -21.03 8.08
C LEU A 290 21.20 -19.76 7.84
N GLY A 291 22.52 -19.80 8.03
CA GLY A 291 23.40 -18.65 7.79
C GLY A 291 23.40 -18.13 6.34
N SER A 292 23.14 -18.99 5.35
CA SER A 292 23.01 -18.59 3.95
C SER A 292 21.56 -18.34 3.50
N ILE A 293 20.59 -18.82 4.27
CA ILE A 293 19.16 -18.68 3.98
C ILE A 293 18.64 -17.34 4.48
N LEU A 294 18.86 -17.04 5.76
CA LEU A 294 18.28 -15.89 6.45
C LEU A 294 18.59 -14.54 5.79
N PRO A 295 19.83 -14.27 5.28
CA PRO A 295 20.12 -13.00 4.62
C PRO A 295 19.29 -12.74 3.37
N LYS A 296 18.76 -13.79 2.72
CA LYS A 296 17.90 -13.68 1.54
C LYS A 296 16.46 -13.31 1.88
N LEU A 297 16.08 -13.36 3.16
CA LEU A 297 14.75 -13.00 3.63
C LEU A 297 14.66 -11.50 3.94
N SER A 298 13.43 -10.97 3.87
CA SER A 298 13.12 -9.65 4.42
C SER A 298 13.40 -9.62 5.94
N ALA A 299 13.71 -8.43 6.49
CA ALA A 299 14.02 -8.27 7.91
C ALA A 299 12.90 -8.81 8.84
N ALA A 300 11.64 -8.57 8.49
CA ALA A 300 10.51 -9.05 9.28
C ALA A 300 10.41 -10.59 9.31
N LYS A 301 10.65 -11.24 8.17
CA LYS A 301 10.65 -12.71 8.07
C LYS A 301 11.86 -13.32 8.78
N GLU A 302 13.05 -12.75 8.60
CA GLU A 302 14.28 -13.15 9.31
C GLU A 302 14.04 -13.13 10.84
N LYS A 303 13.48 -12.04 11.37
CA LYS A 303 13.14 -11.92 12.79
C LYS A 303 12.27 -13.06 13.28
N ARG A 304 11.22 -13.41 12.52
CA ARG A 304 10.29 -14.49 12.89
C ARG A 304 10.96 -15.86 12.89
N VAL A 305 11.88 -16.12 11.96
CA VAL A 305 12.64 -17.37 11.96
C VAL A 305 13.55 -17.44 13.19
N LEU A 306 14.24 -16.34 13.52
CA LEU A 306 15.10 -16.26 14.71
C LEU A 306 14.30 -16.47 16.01
N GLN A 307 13.12 -15.85 16.13
CA GLN A 307 12.22 -16.02 17.28
C GLN A 307 11.69 -17.45 17.43
N ALA A 308 11.66 -18.23 16.34
CA ALA A 308 11.24 -19.63 16.38
C ALA A 308 12.38 -20.61 16.73
N LEU A 309 13.65 -20.16 16.80
CA LEU A 309 14.79 -21.02 17.13
C LEU A 309 14.64 -21.78 18.46
N PRO A 310 14.19 -21.16 19.57
CA PRO A 310 14.06 -21.88 20.85
C PRO A 310 13.09 -23.05 20.76
N ALA A 311 11.93 -22.84 20.14
CA ALA A 311 10.93 -23.88 19.94
C ALA A 311 11.39 -24.97 18.96
N ALA A 312 12.17 -24.59 17.94
CA ALA A 312 12.59 -25.52 16.89
C ALA A 312 13.79 -26.39 17.28
N LEU A 313 14.75 -25.85 18.02
CA LEU A 313 16.04 -26.50 18.30
C LEU A 313 16.19 -26.97 19.75
N GLY A 314 15.22 -26.64 20.62
CA GLY A 314 15.29 -26.97 22.05
C GLY A 314 16.59 -26.45 22.67
N GLY A 315 17.20 -27.19 23.59
CA GLY A 315 18.41 -26.75 24.31
C GLY A 315 19.65 -26.43 23.47
N ARG A 316 19.67 -26.71 22.16
CA ARG A 316 20.80 -26.36 21.26
C ARG A 316 20.65 -24.98 20.63
N TRP A 317 19.50 -24.33 20.79
CA TRP A 317 19.17 -23.10 20.07
C TRP A 317 20.13 -21.95 20.40
N SER A 318 20.57 -21.81 21.65
CA SER A 318 21.43 -20.72 22.10
C SER A 318 22.81 -20.77 21.43
N ALA A 319 23.45 -21.95 21.46
CA ALA A 319 24.70 -22.20 20.74
C ALA A 319 24.55 -21.94 19.23
N ARG A 320 23.44 -22.40 18.62
CA ARG A 320 23.19 -22.17 17.20
C ARG A 320 22.99 -20.68 16.89
N ALA A 321 22.28 -19.95 17.74
CA ALA A 321 22.06 -18.52 17.58
C ALA A 321 23.39 -17.75 17.65
N LEU A 322 24.30 -18.08 18.57
CA LEU A 322 25.64 -17.46 18.58
C LEU A 322 26.42 -17.78 17.30
N HIS A 323 26.40 -19.02 16.81
CA HIS A 323 27.04 -19.36 15.55
C HIS A 323 26.47 -18.57 14.36
N LEU A 324 25.16 -18.33 14.34
CA LEU A 324 24.52 -17.45 13.35
C LEU A 324 25.00 -16.01 13.50
N MET A 325 25.11 -15.50 14.72
CA MET A 325 25.65 -14.16 15.00
C MET A 325 27.07 -13.99 14.44
N GLN A 326 27.91 -15.01 14.56
CA GLN A 326 29.29 -15.02 14.05
C GLN A 326 29.37 -15.17 12.52
N ALA A 327 28.45 -15.89 11.89
CA ALA A 327 28.54 -16.25 10.48
C ALA A 327 27.81 -15.28 9.51
N THR A 328 27.22 -14.19 10.01
CA THR A 328 26.24 -13.41 9.25
C THR A 328 26.46 -11.89 9.34
N HIS A 329 25.53 -11.13 8.73
CA HIS A 329 25.56 -9.67 8.59
C HIS A 329 25.02 -8.95 9.84
N GLY A 330 25.40 -7.68 10.02
CA GLY A 330 25.06 -6.89 11.22
C GLY A 330 23.57 -6.80 11.58
N ARG A 331 22.66 -6.92 10.60
CA ARG A 331 21.21 -6.96 10.87
C ARG A 331 20.82 -8.14 11.77
N MET A 332 21.47 -9.29 11.59
CA MET A 332 21.19 -10.48 12.41
C MET A 332 21.83 -10.38 13.79
N VAL A 333 23.04 -9.81 13.86
CA VAL A 333 23.75 -9.46 15.10
C VAL A 333 22.87 -8.58 16.00
N ALA A 334 22.13 -7.63 15.43
CA ALA A 334 21.20 -6.79 16.18
C ALA A 334 19.91 -7.51 16.62
N GLN A 335 19.49 -8.59 15.94
CA GLN A 335 18.21 -9.27 16.23
C GLN A 335 18.33 -10.40 17.24
N ILE A 336 19.41 -11.18 17.18
CA ILE A 336 19.63 -12.34 18.06
C ILE A 336 19.56 -11.97 19.55
N PRO A 337 20.15 -10.86 20.02
CA PRO A 337 20.04 -10.41 21.41
C PRO A 337 18.59 -10.28 21.91
N HIS A 338 17.68 -9.82 21.06
CA HIS A 338 16.26 -9.74 21.41
C HIS A 338 15.63 -11.12 21.59
N VAL A 339 16.04 -12.11 20.80
CA VAL A 339 15.56 -13.50 20.97
C VAL A 339 16.00 -14.07 22.33
N PHE A 340 17.24 -13.83 22.75
CA PHE A 340 17.73 -14.21 24.09
C PHE A 340 17.01 -13.48 25.20
N ARG A 341 16.71 -12.19 25.03
CA ARG A 341 15.92 -11.40 25.97
C ARG A 341 14.51 -11.96 26.12
N ASP A 342 13.82 -12.21 25.00
CA ASP A 342 12.46 -12.76 24.97
C ASP A 342 12.39 -14.17 25.59
N ALA A 343 13.47 -14.95 25.44
CA ALA A 343 13.60 -16.29 26.04
C ALA A 343 14.06 -16.28 27.52
N GLY A 344 14.34 -15.12 28.11
CA GLY A 344 14.87 -15.01 29.48
C GLY A 344 16.30 -15.53 29.65
N GLN A 345 17.05 -15.71 28.56
CA GLN A 345 18.41 -16.24 28.52
C GLN A 345 19.47 -15.15 28.28
N HIS A 346 19.18 -13.89 28.66
CA HIS A 346 20.09 -12.77 28.48
C HIS A 346 21.47 -13.00 29.12
N ALA A 347 21.50 -13.53 30.34
CA ALA A 347 22.75 -13.85 31.04
C ALA A 347 23.56 -14.98 30.38
N GLU A 348 22.91 -15.87 29.62
CA GLU A 348 23.61 -16.89 28.84
C GLU A 348 24.32 -16.25 27.64
N LEU A 349 23.63 -15.36 26.92
CA LEU A 349 24.23 -14.59 25.83
C LEU A 349 25.40 -13.73 26.32
N GLU A 350 25.27 -13.08 27.47
CA GLU A 350 26.34 -12.28 28.07
C GLU A 350 27.62 -13.09 28.24
N LYS A 351 27.54 -14.26 28.88
CA LYS A 351 28.70 -15.17 29.06
C LYS A 351 29.30 -15.62 27.73
N MET A 352 28.45 -15.87 26.74
CA MET A 352 28.87 -16.27 25.39
C MET A 352 29.60 -15.15 24.65
N LEU A 353 29.13 -13.90 24.79
CA LEU A 353 29.76 -12.71 24.24
C LEU A 353 31.07 -12.39 24.95
N GLU A 354 31.08 -12.41 26.30
CA GLU A 354 32.29 -12.24 27.13
C GLU A 354 33.39 -13.21 26.69
N ARG A 355 33.02 -14.49 26.53
CA ARG A 355 33.93 -15.53 26.02
C ARG A 355 34.44 -15.19 24.62
N SER A 356 33.55 -14.76 23.72
CA SER A 356 33.92 -14.41 22.34
C SER A 356 34.86 -13.20 22.27
N VAL A 357 34.69 -12.23 23.16
CA VAL A 357 35.58 -11.08 23.33
C VAL A 357 36.93 -11.54 23.85
N ARG A 358 36.95 -12.29 24.97
CA ARG A 358 38.18 -12.79 25.60
C ARG A 358 39.02 -13.70 24.67
N GLU A 359 38.36 -14.53 23.88
CA GLU A 359 39.01 -15.44 22.92
C GLU A 359 39.32 -14.76 21.57
N HIS A 360 39.01 -13.46 21.43
CA HIS A 360 39.16 -12.67 20.21
C HIS A 360 38.43 -13.27 18.98
N SER A 361 37.41 -14.09 19.21
CA SER A 361 36.61 -14.77 18.18
C SER A 361 35.36 -14.00 17.75
N ALA A 362 35.02 -12.90 18.45
CA ALA A 362 33.96 -12.00 18.03
C ALA A 362 34.27 -11.35 16.67
N THR A 363 33.28 -11.30 15.79
CA THR A 363 33.43 -10.68 14.47
C THR A 363 33.34 -9.16 14.56
N SER A 364 33.80 -8.45 13.53
CA SER A 364 33.73 -6.99 13.49
C SER A 364 32.31 -6.47 13.64
N GLU A 365 31.31 -7.11 13.02
CA GLU A 365 29.91 -6.69 13.15
C GLU A 365 29.38 -6.93 14.58
N MET A 366 29.82 -8.00 15.27
CA MET A 366 29.51 -8.22 16.69
C MET A 366 30.12 -7.13 17.58
N LEU A 367 31.37 -6.77 17.34
CA LEU A 367 32.08 -5.75 18.11
C LEU A 367 31.49 -4.35 17.87
N ILE A 368 31.17 -4.01 16.62
CA ILE A 368 30.46 -2.76 16.29
C ILE A 368 29.13 -2.68 17.02
N TRP A 369 28.34 -3.76 16.99
CA TRP A 369 27.06 -3.83 17.67
C TRP A 369 27.23 -3.67 19.19
N LEU A 370 28.16 -4.41 19.81
CA LEU A 370 28.39 -4.36 21.25
C LEU A 370 28.83 -2.97 21.72
N CYS A 371 29.73 -2.31 20.97
CA CYS A 371 30.13 -0.93 21.26
C CYS A 371 28.98 0.08 21.10
N SER A 372 28.06 -0.17 20.16
CA SER A 372 26.88 0.67 19.93
C SER A 372 25.82 0.49 21.02
N GLU A 373 25.65 -0.74 21.52
CA GLU A 373 24.70 -1.11 22.58
C GLU A 373 25.33 -1.09 23.98
N ARG A 374 26.44 -0.38 24.17
CA ARG A 374 27.24 -0.42 25.41
C ARG A 374 26.49 -0.07 26.70
N GLN A 375 25.38 0.67 26.59
CA GLN A 375 24.52 0.99 27.73
C GLN A 375 23.69 -0.21 28.21
N ASP A 376 23.31 -1.09 27.28
CA ASP A 376 22.57 -2.32 27.55
C ASP A 376 23.49 -3.47 28.00
N TRP A 377 24.80 -3.34 27.81
CA TRP A 377 25.80 -4.39 28.07
C TRP A 377 27.03 -3.92 28.86
N PRO A 378 26.87 -3.17 29.97
CA PRO A 378 27.99 -2.50 30.65
C PRO A 378 29.09 -3.46 31.12
N GLU A 379 28.72 -4.67 31.54
CA GLU A 379 29.67 -5.71 32.02
C GLU A 379 30.64 -6.20 30.92
N LEU A 380 30.29 -5.99 29.64
CA LEU A 380 31.13 -6.38 28.51
C LEU A 380 32.01 -5.23 27.99
N ILE A 381 31.86 -4.02 28.56
CA ILE A 381 32.59 -2.81 28.13
C ILE A 381 33.84 -2.67 28.99
N THR A 382 34.82 -3.51 28.68
CA THR A 382 36.07 -3.62 29.45
C THR A 382 37.30 -3.42 28.57
N PRO A 383 38.53 -3.33 29.13
CA PRO A 383 39.75 -3.24 28.32
C PRO A 383 39.97 -4.44 27.38
N GLU A 384 39.42 -5.61 27.72
CA GLU A 384 39.42 -6.80 26.87
C GLU A 384 38.62 -6.59 25.58
N LEU A 385 37.54 -5.80 25.63
CA LEU A 385 36.79 -5.42 24.43
C LEU A 385 37.66 -4.60 23.48
N LEU A 386 38.46 -3.67 24.00
CA LEU A 386 39.40 -2.91 23.18
C LEU A 386 40.44 -3.82 22.52
N ALA A 387 41.00 -4.78 23.27
CA ALA A 387 41.95 -5.74 22.71
C ALA A 387 41.33 -6.59 21.59
N ALA A 388 40.07 -7.04 21.76
CA ALA A 388 39.35 -7.78 20.74
C ALA A 388 39.05 -6.92 19.49
N VAL A 389 38.67 -5.65 19.68
CA VAL A 389 38.45 -4.67 18.60
C VAL A 389 39.71 -4.50 17.75
N LEU A 390 40.86 -4.32 18.39
CA LEU A 390 42.10 -4.11 17.67
C LEU A 390 42.56 -5.37 16.94
N SER A 391 42.43 -6.54 17.59
CA SER A 391 42.71 -7.81 16.93
C SER A 391 41.81 -8.03 15.70
N ALA A 392 40.55 -7.58 15.75
CA ALA A 392 39.66 -7.60 14.58
C ALA A 392 40.12 -6.64 13.48
N LEU A 393 40.57 -5.43 13.82
CA LEU A 393 41.10 -4.45 12.87
C LEU A 393 42.37 -4.93 12.16
N GLU A 394 43.29 -5.56 12.90
CA GLU A 394 44.50 -6.16 12.30
C GLU A 394 44.13 -7.23 11.27
N ARG A 395 43.19 -8.12 11.61
CA ARG A 395 42.69 -9.15 10.68
C ARG A 395 42.09 -8.52 9.43
N GLU A 396 41.25 -7.49 9.57
CA GLU A 396 40.65 -6.77 8.44
C GLU A 396 41.71 -6.08 7.55
N GLN A 397 42.73 -5.49 8.15
CA GLN A 397 43.83 -4.83 7.43
C GLN A 397 44.65 -5.83 6.61
N HIS A 398 44.87 -7.04 7.14
CA HIS A 398 45.51 -8.13 6.42
C HIS A 398 44.64 -8.65 5.26
N GLU A 399 43.33 -8.76 5.45
CA GLU A 399 42.40 -9.23 4.40
C GLU A 399 42.15 -8.19 3.29
N ALA A 400 42.09 -6.90 3.63
CA ALA A 400 41.78 -5.82 2.70
C ALA A 400 42.62 -4.55 2.96
N PRO A 401 43.89 -4.52 2.53
CA PRO A 401 44.80 -3.40 2.78
C PRO A 401 44.27 -2.07 2.22
N GLY A 402 44.29 -1.01 3.03
CA GLY A 402 43.97 0.36 2.61
C GLY A 402 42.48 0.74 2.63
N ARG A 403 41.58 -0.15 3.07
CA ARG A 403 40.16 0.16 3.24
C ARG A 403 39.84 0.49 4.70
N THR A 404 39.39 1.72 4.97
CA THR A 404 38.87 2.09 6.29
C THR A 404 37.65 1.25 6.65
N SER A 405 37.73 0.50 7.73
CA SER A 405 36.62 -0.37 8.16
C SER A 405 35.57 0.40 8.96
N LYS A 406 34.38 -0.18 9.09
CA LYS A 406 33.31 0.41 9.93
C LYS A 406 33.72 0.47 11.40
N LEU A 407 34.47 -0.54 11.87
CA LEU A 407 34.96 -0.61 13.23
C LEU A 407 36.01 0.49 13.50
N GLN A 408 36.90 0.75 12.53
CA GLN A 408 37.86 1.86 12.61
C GLN A 408 37.14 3.22 12.67
N ARG A 409 36.09 3.39 11.87
CA ARG A 409 35.27 4.61 11.88
C ARG A 409 34.58 4.81 13.23
N LEU A 410 34.00 3.74 13.80
CA LEU A 410 33.34 3.80 15.11
C LEU A 410 34.30 4.30 16.20
N LEU A 411 35.54 3.77 16.26
CA LEU A 411 36.55 4.23 17.21
C LEU A 411 36.94 5.70 17.01
N ALA A 412 36.98 6.17 15.77
CA ALA A 412 37.35 7.55 15.45
C ALA A 412 36.23 8.56 15.76
N GLU A 413 34.98 8.17 15.55
CA GLU A 413 33.80 9.02 15.74
C GLU A 413 33.34 9.06 17.21
N ASP A 414 33.37 7.93 17.91
CA ASP A 414 32.94 7.84 19.31
C ASP A 414 34.12 8.02 20.29
N ARG A 415 34.39 9.26 20.65
CA ARG A 415 35.46 9.63 21.60
C ARG A 415 35.23 9.14 23.03
N GLN A 416 34.01 8.74 23.39
CA GLN A 416 33.69 8.25 24.74
C GLN A 416 33.86 6.73 24.86
N LEU A 417 33.91 6.01 23.73
CA LEU A 417 33.98 4.55 23.73
C LEU A 417 35.21 4.00 24.47
N ILE A 418 36.39 4.57 24.25
CA ILE A 418 37.61 4.15 24.97
C ILE A 418 37.51 4.50 26.47
N PRO A 419 37.20 5.75 26.87
CA PRO A 419 36.92 6.06 28.28
C PRO A 419 35.95 5.09 28.96
N ASP A 420 34.83 4.75 28.30
CA ASP A 420 33.82 3.82 28.82
C ASP A 420 34.42 2.43 29.10
N MET A 421 35.29 1.91 28.22
CA MET A 421 35.99 0.62 28.41
C MET A 421 36.93 0.58 29.62
N PHE A 422 37.38 1.75 30.11
CA PHE A 422 38.28 1.85 31.27
C PHE A 422 37.60 2.40 32.52
N ALA A 423 36.33 2.80 32.45
CA ALA A 423 35.63 3.50 33.54
C ALA A 423 35.60 2.73 34.86
N HIS A 424 35.59 1.39 34.78
CA HIS A 424 35.57 0.48 35.92
C HIS A 424 36.79 -0.45 36.00
N ALA A 425 37.83 -0.20 35.19
CA ALA A 425 39.02 -1.03 35.16
C ALA A 425 39.97 -0.72 36.32
N ASP A 426 40.59 -1.76 36.89
CA ASP A 426 41.69 -1.57 37.85
C ASP A 426 42.87 -0.85 37.16
N VAL A 427 43.52 0.05 37.90
CA VAL A 427 44.61 0.90 37.36
C VAL A 427 45.78 0.06 36.83
N ALA A 428 46.06 -1.11 37.43
CA ALA A 428 47.11 -2.00 36.93
C ALA A 428 46.70 -2.68 35.63
N LEU A 429 45.44 -3.14 35.52
CA LEU A 429 44.89 -3.71 34.28
C LEU A 429 44.83 -2.67 33.16
N ALA A 430 44.44 -1.43 33.48
CA ALA A 430 44.40 -0.34 32.51
C ALA A 430 45.80 -0.02 31.95
N ARG A 431 46.82 0.02 32.82
CA ARG A 431 48.21 0.23 32.40
C ARG A 431 48.74 -0.92 31.55
N ASP A 432 48.43 -2.17 31.91
CA ASP A 432 48.88 -3.33 31.14
C ASP A 432 48.21 -3.37 29.76
N ALA A 433 46.90 -3.07 29.69
CA ALA A 433 46.20 -2.94 28.42
C ALA A 433 46.85 -1.87 27.54
N ILE A 434 47.03 -0.64 28.03
CA ILE A 434 47.69 0.44 27.28
C ILE A 434 49.11 0.07 26.83
N ARG A 435 49.88 -0.63 27.69
CA ARG A 435 51.20 -1.11 27.32
C ARG A 435 51.15 -2.10 26.17
N ARG A 436 50.20 -3.04 26.16
CA ARG A 436 49.99 -3.96 25.04
C ARG A 436 49.63 -3.20 23.76
N LEU A 437 48.75 -2.20 23.85
CA LEU A 437 48.39 -1.33 22.72
C LEU A 437 49.59 -0.63 22.08
N GLN A 438 50.52 -0.14 22.90
CA GLN A 438 51.74 0.53 22.41
C GLN A 438 52.71 -0.43 21.72
N LEU A 439 52.60 -1.73 21.99
CA LEU A 439 53.43 -2.78 21.40
C LEU A 439 52.79 -3.40 20.15
N THR A 440 51.48 -3.18 19.95
CA THR A 440 50.72 -3.65 18.80
C THR A 440 50.96 -2.73 17.59
N PRO A 441 51.49 -3.24 16.46
CA PRO A 441 51.74 -2.44 15.26
C PRO A 441 50.42 -2.24 14.47
N LEU A 442 49.61 -1.26 14.88
CA LEU A 442 48.43 -0.80 14.13
C LEU A 442 48.77 0.30 13.12
#